data_AF-A0A2D8FCQ0-F1
#
_entry.id   AF-A0A2D8FCQ0-F1
#
_cell.length_a   1.000
_cell.length_b   1.000
_cell.length_c   1.000
_cell.angle_alpha   90.00
_cell.angle_beta   90.00
_cell.angle_gamma   90.00
#
_symmetry.space_group_name_H-M   'P 1'
#
loop_
_entity.id
_entity.type
_entity.pdbx_description
1 polymer ?
#
loop_
_entity_poly.entity_id
_entity_poly.type
_entity_poly.pdbx_seq_one_letter_code
_entity_poly.pdbx_strand_id
1 'polypeptide(L)'
;MDEYQLLNLMNLSFVSNAMYFVGMVLFIWLGFRFANAIYEDGNAPLISKVLSSLYYLCVAGFFYFNGQVAGGILDTYSALLIDIGADSGSRLAAYSENPLGPGKALGVFFVVLILFMQLARTWIKKP
;
A
#
# COMPACT_ATOMS: atom_id res chain seq x y z
N MET A 1 23.10 -17.37 -10.46
CA MET A 1 22.46 -16.22 -11.13
C MET A 1 23.42 -15.08 -10.99
N ASP A 2 23.76 -14.38 -12.07
CA ASP A 2 24.65 -13.22 -11.97
C ASP A 2 23.89 -11.99 -11.43
N GLU A 3 24.63 -10.93 -11.11
CA GLU A 3 24.07 -9.68 -10.58
C GLU A 3 23.03 -9.08 -11.53
N TYR A 4 23.28 -9.09 -12.84
CA TYR A 4 22.37 -8.53 -13.82
C TYR A 4 21.03 -9.26 -13.85
N GLN A 5 21.05 -10.59 -13.81
CA GLN A 5 19.86 -11.42 -13.75
C GLN A 5 19.03 -11.17 -12.49
N LEU A 6 19.69 -11.03 -11.33
CA LEU A 6 19.03 -10.69 -10.05
C LEU A 6 18.36 -9.32 -10.12
N LEU A 7 19.08 -8.29 -10.57
CA LEU A 7 18.54 -6.93 -10.69
C LEU A 7 17.38 -6.86 -11.70
N ASN A 8 17.46 -7.62 -12.80
CA ASN A 8 16.38 -7.69 -13.77
C ASN A 8 15.12 -8.34 -13.19
N LEU A 9 15.26 -9.46 -12.47
CA LEU A 9 14.13 -10.14 -11.84
C LEU A 9 13.52 -9.31 -10.69
N MET A 10 14.34 -8.58 -9.95
CA MET A 10 13.90 -7.59 -8.97
C MET A 10 13.03 -6.51 -9.62
N ASN A 11 13.50 -5.94 -10.74
CA ASN A 11 12.73 -4.93 -11.49
C ASN A 11 11.38 -5.46 -11.97
N LEU A 12 11.35 -6.68 -12.53
CA LEU A 12 10.10 -7.32 -12.94
C LEU A 12 9.15 -7.54 -11.76
N SER A 13 9.68 -7.93 -10.60
CA SER A 13 8.90 -8.09 -9.36
C SER A 13 8.28 -6.75 -8.93
N PHE A 14 9.03 -5.65 -9.00
CA PHE A 14 8.51 -4.30 -8.71
C PHE A 14 7.46 -3.85 -9.72
N VAL A 15 7.65 -4.09 -11.01
CA VAL A 15 6.66 -3.75 -12.04
C VAL A 15 5.36 -4.50 -11.80
N SER A 16 5.43 -5.79 -11.47
CA SER A 16 4.25 -6.57 -11.09
C SER A 16 3.56 -5.99 -9.86
N ASN A 17 4.31 -5.68 -8.80
CA ASN A 17 3.76 -5.08 -7.58
C ASN A 17 3.14 -3.69 -7.83
N ALA A 18 3.72 -2.90 -8.74
CA ALA A 18 3.20 -1.58 -9.11
C ALA A 18 1.83 -1.66 -9.80
N MET A 19 1.54 -2.72 -10.55
CA MET A 19 0.21 -2.93 -11.13
C MET A 19 -0.86 -3.14 -10.04
N TYR A 20 -0.53 -3.91 -8.99
CA TYR A 20 -1.42 -4.05 -7.84
C TYR A 20 -1.58 -2.72 -7.08
N PHE A 21 -0.50 -1.95 -6.92
CA PHE A 21 -0.56 -0.60 -6.33
C PHE A 21 -1.54 0.31 -7.09
N VAL A 22 -1.48 0.33 -8.42
CA VAL A 22 -2.43 1.10 -9.24
C VAL A 22 -3.87 0.65 -8.99
N GLY A 23 -4.11 -0.67 -8.90
CA GLY A 23 -5.42 -1.21 -8.52
C GLY A 23 -5.89 -0.72 -7.14
N MET A 24 -4.99 -0.66 -6.14
CA MET A 24 -5.31 -0.15 -4.81
C MET A 24 -5.69 1.34 -4.84
N VAL A 25 -4.99 2.15 -5.64
CA VAL A 25 -5.33 3.57 -5.82
C VAL A 25 -6.76 3.74 -6.35
N LEU A 26 -7.18 2.91 -7.31
CA LEU A 26 -8.55 2.92 -7.83
C LEU A 26 -9.58 2.51 -6.77
N PHE A 27 -9.30 1.50 -5.95
CA PHE A 27 -10.19 1.09 -4.87
C PHE A 27 -10.30 2.15 -3.77
N ILE A 28 -9.21 2.83 -3.43
CA ILE A 28 -9.20 3.96 -2.49
C ILE A 28 -10.06 5.11 -3.04
N TRP A 29 -9.87 5.45 -4.32
CA TRP A 29 -10.67 6.48 -4.98
C TRP A 29 -12.17 6.15 -4.94
N LEU A 30 -12.54 4.91 -5.26
CA LEU A 30 -13.92 4.44 -5.16
C LEU A 30 -14.45 4.53 -3.72
N GLY A 31 -13.62 4.19 -2.73
CA GLY A 31 -13.96 4.33 -1.32
C GLY A 31 -14.29 5.78 -0.92
N PHE A 32 -13.51 6.75 -1.41
CA PHE A 32 -13.84 8.16 -1.21
C PHE A 32 -15.14 8.58 -1.91
N ARG A 33 -15.49 7.98 -3.05
CA ARG A 33 -16.79 8.23 -3.69
C ARG A 33 -17.95 7.75 -2.83
N PHE A 34 -17.83 6.58 -2.21
CA PHE A 34 -18.85 6.08 -1.27
C PHE A 34 -18.97 6.99 -0.05
N ALA A 35 -17.84 7.36 0.55
CA ALA A 35 -17.81 8.23 1.72
C ALA A 35 -18.45 9.59 1.42
N ASN A 36 -18.16 10.17 0.26
CA ASN A 36 -18.76 11.44 -0.18
C ASN A 36 -20.26 11.31 -0.45
N ALA A 37 -20.71 10.26 -1.14
CA ALA A 37 -22.13 10.05 -1.39
C ALA A 37 -22.93 9.91 -0.08
N ILE A 38 -22.41 9.16 0.89
CA ILE A 38 -23.01 8.99 2.21
C ILE A 38 -23.09 10.34 2.96
N TYR A 39 -22.01 11.12 2.93
CA TYR A 39 -21.96 12.41 3.59
C TYR A 39 -22.95 13.41 2.98
N GLU A 40 -23.04 13.46 1.65
CA GLU A 40 -23.93 14.41 0.95
C GLU A 40 -25.42 14.08 1.11
N ASP A 41 -25.78 12.80 1.21
CA ASP A 41 -27.17 12.37 1.48
C ASP A 41 -27.65 12.80 2.88
N GLY A 42 -26.74 12.89 3.86
CA GLY A 42 -27.03 13.39 5.22
C GLY A 42 -27.88 12.46 6.09
N ASN A 43 -28.73 11.61 5.50
CA ASN A 43 -29.56 10.61 6.16
C ASN A 43 -29.38 9.20 5.58
N ALA A 44 -28.17 8.90 5.10
CA ALA A 44 -27.85 7.59 4.54
C ALA A 44 -28.14 6.45 5.54
N PRO A 45 -28.75 5.34 5.09
CA PRO A 45 -29.04 4.19 5.95
C PRO A 45 -27.80 3.67 6.68
N LEU A 46 -27.98 3.22 7.93
CA LEU A 46 -26.88 2.68 8.75
C LEU A 46 -26.14 1.53 8.06
N ILE A 47 -26.89 0.67 7.34
CA ILE A 47 -26.30 -0.45 6.60
C ILE A 47 -25.29 0.00 5.54
N SER A 48 -25.56 1.12 4.85
CA SER A 48 -24.64 1.70 3.87
C SER A 48 -23.34 2.13 4.53
N LYS A 49 -23.43 2.79 5.70
CA LYS A 49 -22.24 3.22 6.47
C LYS A 49 -21.39 2.03 6.91
N VAL A 50 -22.02 0.96 7.39
CA VAL A 50 -21.34 -0.25 7.85
C VAL A 50 -20.65 -0.98 6.68
N LEU A 51 -21.37 -1.23 5.58
CA LEU A 51 -20.82 -1.92 4.42
C LEU A 51 -19.67 -1.14 3.77
N SER A 52 -19.81 0.19 3.64
CA SER A 52 -18.72 1.02 3.13
C SER A 52 -17.52 1.04 4.07
N SER A 53 -17.74 1.07 5.39
CA SER A 53 -16.63 0.97 6.38
C SER A 53 -15.87 -0.35 6.27
N LEU A 54 -16.58 -1.47 6.09
CA LEU A 54 -15.96 -2.77 5.87
C LEU A 54 -15.15 -2.79 4.57
N TYR A 55 -15.69 -2.21 3.50
CA TYR A 55 -14.96 -2.04 2.24
C TYR A 55 -13.65 -1.27 2.45
N TYR A 56 -13.67 -0.13 3.17
CA TYR A 56 -12.45 0.65 3.44
C TYR A 56 -11.40 -0.16 4.21
N LEU A 57 -11.82 -0.95 5.20
CA LEU A 57 -10.93 -1.81 5.97
C LEU A 57 -10.25 -2.88 5.10
N CYS A 58 -11.00 -3.53 4.21
CA CYS A 58 -10.44 -4.50 3.26
C CYS A 58 -9.42 -3.84 2.33
N VAL A 59 -9.76 -2.67 1.77
CA VAL A 59 -8.86 -1.92 0.88
C VAL A 59 -7.59 -1.47 1.62
N ALA A 60 -7.72 -0.97 2.85
CA ALA A 60 -6.57 -0.63 3.68
C ALA A 60 -5.68 -1.85 3.94
N GLY A 61 -6.26 -3.00 4.26
CA GLY A 61 -5.52 -4.25 4.46
C GLY A 61 -4.76 -4.69 3.22
N PHE A 62 -5.40 -4.66 2.04
CA PHE A 62 -4.74 -4.99 0.78
C PHE A 62 -3.63 -4.00 0.41
N PHE A 63 -3.84 -2.70 0.66
CA PHE A 63 -2.84 -1.68 0.38
C PHE A 63 -1.64 -1.80 1.31
N TYR A 64 -1.87 -2.08 2.60
CA TYR A 64 -0.81 -2.41 3.55
C TYR A 64 0.00 -3.63 3.08
N PHE A 65 -0.68 -4.72 2.69
CA PHE A 65 -0.02 -5.93 2.22
C PHE A 65 0.80 -5.69 0.94
N ASN A 66 0.29 -4.92 -0.02
CA ASN A 66 1.04 -4.53 -1.23
C ASN A 66 2.32 -3.76 -0.88
N GLY A 67 2.28 -2.89 0.13
CA GLY A 67 3.48 -2.24 0.67
C GLY A 67 4.47 -3.24 1.27
N GLN A 68 4.00 -4.23 2.04
CA GLN A 68 4.85 -5.29 2.59
C GLN A 68 5.53 -6.13 1.50
N VAL A 69 4.81 -6.45 0.42
CA VAL A 69 5.38 -7.17 -0.74
C VAL A 69 6.51 -6.36 -1.37
N ALA A 70 6.32 -5.06 -1.58
CA ALA A 70 7.37 -4.19 -2.10
C ALA A 70 8.62 -4.14 -1.20
N GLY A 71 8.43 -4.06 0.12
CA GLY A 71 9.54 -4.13 1.08
C GLY A 71 10.26 -5.47 1.04
N GLY A 72 9.50 -6.57 1.02
CA GLY A 72 10.04 -7.92 0.93
C GLY A 72 10.83 -8.19 -0.35
N ILE A 73 10.48 -7.55 -1.47
CA ILE A 73 11.29 -7.58 -2.70
C ILE A 73 12.67 -6.94 -2.43
N LEU A 74 12.75 -5.73 -1.85
CA LEU A 74 14.04 -5.11 -1.52
C LEU A 74 14.87 -5.99 -0.58
N ASP A 75 14.26 -6.49 0.49
CA ASP A 75 14.92 -7.35 1.48
C ASP A 75 15.49 -8.62 0.82
N THR A 76 14.68 -9.30 0.01
CA THR A 76 15.09 -10.57 -0.62
C THR A 76 16.21 -10.38 -1.63
N TYR A 77 16.09 -9.41 -2.54
CA TYR A 77 17.08 -9.23 -3.59
C TYR A 77 18.38 -8.60 -3.07
N SER A 78 18.31 -7.73 -2.05
CA SER A 78 19.53 -7.24 -1.40
C SER A 78 20.32 -8.38 -0.74
N ALA A 79 19.66 -9.29 -0.03
CA ALA A 79 20.30 -10.46 0.57
C ALA A 79 20.94 -11.39 -0.49
N LEU A 80 20.22 -11.68 -1.58
CA LEU A 80 20.75 -12.51 -2.68
C LEU A 80 21.96 -11.86 -3.37
N LEU A 81 21.97 -10.54 -3.52
CA LEU A 81 23.11 -9.82 -4.11
C LEU A 81 24.33 -9.80 -3.19
N ILE A 82 24.13 -9.67 -1.88
CA ILE A 82 25.20 -9.78 -0.88
C ILE A 82 25.81 -11.18 -0.91
N ASP A 83 24.99 -12.23 -1.01
CA ASP A 83 25.44 -13.63 -1.04
C ASP A 83 26.36 -13.94 -2.23
N ILE A 84 26.14 -13.30 -3.38
CA ILE A 84 27.02 -13.42 -4.56
C ILE A 84 28.20 -12.44 -4.56
N GLY A 85 28.37 -11.64 -3.49
CA GLY A 85 29.46 -10.67 -3.35
C GLY A 85 29.32 -9.39 -4.17
N ALA A 86 28.09 -9.03 -4.59
CA ALA A 86 27.85 -7.81 -5.35
C ALA A 86 27.70 -6.57 -4.44
N ASP A 87 28.47 -5.52 -4.69
CA ASP A 87 28.42 -4.25 -3.95
C ASP A 87 27.02 -3.58 -3.98
N SER A 88 26.23 -3.85 -5.01
CA SER A 88 24.86 -3.34 -5.13
C SER A 88 23.94 -3.88 -4.05
N GLY A 89 24.20 -5.08 -3.51
CA GLY A 89 23.41 -5.68 -2.44
C GLY A 89 23.42 -4.83 -1.17
N SER A 90 24.61 -4.42 -0.72
CA SER A 90 24.78 -3.55 0.46
C SER A 90 24.10 -2.18 0.27
N ARG A 91 24.13 -1.64 -0.96
CA ARG A 91 23.44 -0.38 -1.28
C ARG A 91 21.92 -0.53 -1.22
N LEU A 92 21.38 -1.63 -1.71
CA LEU A 92 19.94 -1.92 -1.66
C LEU A 92 19.45 -2.20 -0.24
N ALA A 93 20.26 -2.88 0.57
CA ALA A 93 19.95 -3.13 1.99
C ALA A 93 19.72 -1.81 2.75
N ALA A 94 20.56 -0.79 2.51
CA ALA A 94 20.38 0.54 3.11
C ALA A 94 19.05 1.21 2.75
N TYR A 95 18.50 0.95 1.55
CA TYR A 95 17.16 1.44 1.20
C TYR A 95 16.05 0.65 1.87
N SER A 96 16.26 -0.65 2.09
CA SER A 96 15.27 -1.49 2.76
C SER A 96 15.14 -1.19 4.26
N GLU A 97 16.22 -0.77 4.89
CA GLU A 97 16.23 -0.34 6.30
C GLU A 97 15.63 1.06 6.50
N ASN A 98 15.44 1.84 5.43
CA ASN A 98 14.94 3.20 5.52
C ASN A 98 13.46 3.23 5.97
N PRO A 99 13.08 3.97 7.04
CA PRO A 99 11.69 4.07 7.49
C PRO A 99 10.69 4.65 6.48
N LEU A 100 11.20 5.32 5.44
CA LEU A 100 10.42 5.86 4.32
C LEU A 100 10.28 4.85 3.17
N GLY A 101 10.92 3.68 3.28
CA GLY A 101 10.88 2.63 2.28
C GLY A 101 9.51 1.94 2.16
N PRO A 102 9.30 1.14 1.11
CA PRO A 102 8.05 0.42 0.89
C PRO A 102 7.73 -0.52 2.06
N GLY A 103 6.48 -0.50 2.51
CA GLY A 103 6.01 -1.33 3.64
C GLY A 103 6.49 -0.87 5.02
N LYS A 104 7.28 0.20 5.11
CA LYS A 104 7.81 0.72 6.37
C LYS A 104 6.86 1.76 6.98
N ALA A 105 7.29 2.36 8.10
CA ALA A 105 6.46 3.17 8.98
C ALA A 105 5.65 4.26 8.25
N LEU A 106 6.25 4.98 7.30
CA LEU A 106 5.55 6.02 6.55
C LEU A 106 4.42 5.46 5.68
N GLY A 107 4.66 4.35 4.98
CA GLY A 107 3.66 3.69 4.15
C GLY A 107 2.47 3.19 4.97
N VAL A 108 2.74 2.58 6.13
CA VAL A 108 1.70 2.12 7.06
C VAL A 108 0.88 3.31 7.58
N PHE A 109 1.55 4.38 8.01
CA PHE A 109 0.90 5.61 8.45
C PHE A 109 -0.01 6.19 7.35
N PHE A 110 0.47 6.22 6.11
CA PHE A 110 -0.32 6.73 4.98
C PHE A 110 -1.58 5.91 4.73
N VAL A 111 -1.52 4.57 4.81
CA VAL A 111 -2.70 3.70 4.69
C VAL A 111 -3.71 3.98 5.80
N VAL A 112 -3.24 4.11 7.04
CA VAL A 112 -4.09 4.41 8.21
C VAL A 112 -4.75 5.78 8.07
N LEU A 113 -4.00 6.77 7.58
CA LEU A 113 -4.52 8.12 7.35
C LEU A 113 -5.66 8.11 6.32
N ILE A 114 -5.50 7.41 5.21
CA ILE A 114 -6.55 7.27 4.18
C ILE A 114 -7.80 6.61 4.77
N LEU A 115 -7.63 5.50 5.48
CA LEU A 115 -8.73 4.79 6.13
C LEU A 115 -9.48 5.72 7.11
N PHE A 116 -8.72 6.47 7.93
CA PHE A 116 -9.30 7.43 8.85
C PHE A 116 -10.12 8.50 8.11
N MET A 117 -9.60 9.06 7.02
CA MET A 117 -10.33 10.06 6.22
C MET A 117 -11.65 9.51 5.65
N GLN A 118 -11.64 8.28 5.12
CA GLN A 118 -12.82 7.63 4.56
C GLN A 118 -13.88 7.34 5.64
N LEU A 119 -13.46 6.85 6.81
CA LEU A 119 -14.34 6.60 7.94
C LEU A 119 -14.89 7.91 8.52
N ALA A 120 -14.03 8.92 8.72
CA ALA A 120 -14.43 10.22 9.24
C ALA A 120 -15.53 10.83 8.36
N ARG A 121 -15.33 10.87 7.04
CA ARG A 121 -16.33 11.40 6.11
C ARG A 121 -17.65 10.60 6.12
N THR A 122 -17.60 9.29 6.33
CA THR A 122 -18.78 8.41 6.36
C THR A 122 -19.62 8.59 7.64
N TRP A 123 -18.97 8.85 8.78
CA TRP A 123 -19.62 8.88 10.09
C TRP A 123 -19.90 10.29 10.61
N ILE A 124 -19.19 11.31 10.15
CA ILE A 124 -19.48 12.72 10.46
C ILE A 124 -20.81 13.13 9.80
N LYS A 125 -21.63 13.86 10.56
CA LYS A 125 -22.87 14.45 10.04
C LYS A 125 -22.54 15.73 9.28
N LYS A 126 -23.21 15.93 8.15
CA LYS A 126 -23.21 17.23 7.48
C LYS A 126 -23.81 18.26 8.46
N PRO A 127 -23.11 19.38 8.71
CA PRO A 127 -23.63 20.46 9.55
C PRO A 127 -24.89 21.08 8.96
#